data_AF-A0AAJ2U5G4-F1
#
_entry.id   AF-A0AAJ2U5G4-F1
#
_cell.length_a   1.000
_cell.length_b   1.000
_cell.length_c   1.000
_cell.angle_alpha   90.00
_cell.angle_beta   90.00
_cell.angle_gamma   90.00
#
_symmetry.space_group_name_H-M   'P 1'
#
loop_
_entity.id
_entity.type
_entity.pdbx_description
1 polymer ?
#
loop_
_entity_poly.entity_id
_entity_poly.type
_entity_poly.pdbx_seq_one_letter_code
_entity_poly.pdbx_strand_id
1 'polypeptide(L)' 'LSEAFKFLDPKYKTIILLRYYHDLSIKEIANMMNYPEGTVKSYLSRAQKQLRPILKEGYFYE' A
#
# COMPACT_ATOMS: atom_id res chain seq x y z
N LEU A 1 -9.46 -9.51 3.40
CA LEU A 1 -8.48 -8.41 3.62
C LEU A 1 -7.58 -8.60 4.85
N SER A 2 -8.11 -8.98 6.02
CA SER A 2 -7.37 -9.04 7.30
C SER A 2 -6.06 -9.86 7.27
N GLU A 3 -6.06 -11.05 6.68
CA GLU A 3 -4.86 -11.90 6.64
C GLU A 3 -3.81 -11.42 5.64
N ALA A 4 -4.24 -10.83 4.51
CA ALA A 4 -3.37 -10.26 3.50
C ALA A 4 -2.44 -9.19 4.05
N PHE A 5 -3.00 -8.38 4.95
CA PHE A 5 -2.31 -7.27 5.60
C PHE A 5 -1.35 -7.69 6.71
N LYS A 6 -1.38 -8.96 7.16
CA LYS A 6 -0.44 -9.47 8.17
C LYS A 6 0.96 -9.75 7.58
N PHE A 7 1.02 -10.11 6.31
CA PHE A 7 2.28 -10.46 5.62
C PHE A 7 2.93 -9.28 4.89
N LEU A 8 2.22 -8.15 4.82
CA LEU A 8 2.73 -6.94 4.21
C LEU A 8 3.67 -6.23 5.18
N ASP A 9 4.85 -5.81 4.72
CA ASP A 9 5.76 -4.99 5.52
C ASP A 9 4.99 -3.80 6.11
N PRO A 10 5.15 -3.49 7.41
CA PRO A 10 4.44 -2.38 8.06
C PRO A 10 4.50 -1.07 7.28
N LYS A 11 5.62 -0.78 6.60
CA LYS A 11 5.79 0.44 5.79
C LYS A 11 4.88 0.45 4.57
N TYR A 12 4.71 -0.69 3.93
CA TYR A 12 3.83 -0.86 2.77
C TYR A 12 2.36 -0.78 3.16
N LYS A 13 2.01 -1.36 4.32
CA LYS A 13 0.67 -1.27 4.91
C LYS A 13 0.27 0.17 5.18
N THR A 14 1.14 0.94 5.83
CA THR A 14 0.89 2.36 6.12
C THR A 14 0.68 3.15 4.83
N ILE A 15 1.51 2.97 3.81
CA ILE A 15 1.39 3.71 2.55
C ILE A 15 0.10 3.34 1.79
N ILE A 16 -0.30 2.07 1.77
CA ILE A 16 -1.58 1.64 1.18
C ILE A 16 -2.76 2.26 1.93
N LEU A 17 -2.73 2.27 3.26
CA LEU A 17 -3.79 2.87 4.07
C LEU A 17 -3.91 4.37 3.79
N LEU A 18 -2.79 5.09 3.84
CA LEU A 18 -2.76 6.52 3.56
C LEU A 18 -3.25 6.84 2.14
N ARG A 19 -2.89 6.01 1.15
CA ARG A 19 -3.28 6.24 -0.25
C ARG A 19 -4.75 5.93 -0.53
N TYR A 20 -5.27 4.81 -0.02
CA TYR A 20 -6.59 4.30 -0.43
C TYR A 20 -7.70 4.55 0.60
N TYR A 21 -7.36 4.70 1.89
CA TYR A 21 -8.34 4.97 2.94
C TYR A 21 -8.37 6.43 3.36
N HIS A 22 -7.23 7.12 3.28
CA HIS A 22 -7.14 8.56 3.61
C HIS A 22 -7.00 9.45 2.37
N ASP A 23 -7.05 8.86 1.17
CA ASP A 23 -6.99 9.53 -0.13
C ASP A 23 -5.82 10.52 -0.31
N LEU A 24 -4.71 10.28 0.41
CA LEU A 24 -3.55 11.17 0.36
C LEU A 24 -2.79 10.98 -0.96
N SER A 25 -2.27 12.09 -1.48
CA SER A 25 -1.36 12.09 -2.62
C SER A 25 0.01 11.50 -2.23
N ILE A 26 0.77 11.07 -3.24
CA ILE A 26 2.14 10.57 -3.05
C ILE A 26 3.02 11.63 -2.37
N LYS A 27 2.83 12.91 -2.69
CA LYS A 27 3.56 14.03 -2.11
C LYS A 27 3.22 14.23 -0.64
N GLU A 28 1.94 14.15 -0.27
CA GLU A 28 1.51 14.26 1.13
C GLU A 28 2.05 13.09 1.97
N ILE A 29 2.00 11.86 1.43
CA ILE A 29 2.57 10.67 2.08
C ILE A 29 4.08 10.81 2.23
N ALA A 30 4.77 11.28 1.19
CA ALA A 30 6.21 11.52 1.21
C ALA A 30 6.61 12.50 2.32
N ASN A 31 5.89 13.63 2.43
CA ASN A 31 6.11 14.61 3.47
C ASN A 31 5.77 14.06 4.87
N MET A 32 4.64 13.38 5.03
CA MET A 32 4.19 12.83 6.30
C MET A 32 5.13 11.74 6.84
N MET A 33 5.66 10.89 5.96
CA MET A 33 6.56 9.80 6.33
C MET A 33 8.05 10.19 6.26
N ASN A 34 8.35 11.43 5.89
CA ASN A 34 9.71 11.91 5.64
C ASN A 34 10.51 11.01 4.68
N TYR A 35 9.88 10.62 3.57
CA TYR A 35 10.48 9.81 2.51
C TYR A 35 10.49 10.55 1.17
N PRO A 36 11.46 10.28 0.29
CA PRO A 36 11.39 10.74 -1.09
C PRO A 36 10.15 10.21 -1.80
N GLU A 37 9.53 11.02 -2.67
CA GLU A 37 8.37 10.58 -3.47
C GLU A 37 8.68 9.31 -4.30
N GLY A 38 9.92 9.18 -4.79
CA GLY A 38 10.38 7.97 -5.50
C GLY A 38 10.36 6.71 -4.64
N THR A 39 10.65 6.84 -3.33
CA THR A 39 10.54 5.75 -2.35
C THR A 39 9.07 5.39 -2.13
N VAL A 40 8.19 6.38 -1.96
CA VAL A 40 6.74 6.15 -1.79
C VAL A 40 6.15 5.45 -3.01
N LYS A 41 6.50 5.88 -4.24
CA LYS A 41 6.12 5.22 -5.49
C LYS A 41 6.60 3.77 -5.56
N SER A 42 7.86 3.54 -5.20
CA SER A 42 8.45 2.19 -5.18
C SER A 42 7.77 1.30 -4.15
N TYR A 43 7.44 1.84 -2.98
CA TYR A 43 6.75 1.12 -1.90
C TYR A 43 5.31 0.81 -2.29
N LEU A 44 4.57 1.74 -2.91
CA LEU A 44 3.24 1.48 -3.48
C LEU A 44 3.28 0.34 -4.51
N SER A 45 4.25 0.36 -5.43
CA SER A 45 4.38 -0.69 -6.44
C SER A 45 4.65 -2.06 -5.82
N ARG A 46 5.56 -2.13 -4.83
CA ARG A 46 5.87 -3.37 -4.10
C ARG A 46 4.67 -3.85 -3.29
N ALA A 47 3.99 -2.94 -2.60
CA ALA A 47 2.80 -3.22 -1.83
C ALA A 47 1.69 -3.82 -2.72
N GLN A 48 1.43 -3.20 -3.88
CA GLN A 48 0.45 -3.71 -4.85
C GLN A 48 0.87 -5.08 -5.41
N LYS A 49 2.15 -5.31 -5.70
CA LYS A 49 2.64 -6.62 -6.15
C LYS A 49 2.45 -7.72 -5.10
N GLN A 50 2.70 -7.41 -3.83
CA GLN A 50 2.50 -8.33 -2.71
C GLN A 50 1.02 -8.57 -2.41
N LEU A 51 0.19 -7.54 -2.58
CA LEU A 51 -1.26 -7.66 -2.42
C LEU A 51 -1.92 -8.38 -3.60
N ARG A 52 -1.41 -8.26 -4.83
CA ARG A 52 -2.01 -8.84 -6.05
C ARG A 52 -2.33 -10.35 -5.95
N PRO A 53 -1.46 -11.25 -5.47
CA PRO A 53 -1.83 -12.67 -5.32
C PRO A 53 -2.94 -12.86 -4.28
N ILE A 54 -2.89 -12.11 -3.18
CA ILE A 54 -3.85 -12.24 -2.07
C ILE A 54 -5.23 -11.67 -2.45
N LEU A 55 -5.20 -10.60 -3.25
CA LEU A 55 -6.38 -9.98 -3.84
C LEU A 55 -6.93 -10.84 -5.00
N LYS A 56 -6.09 -11.52 -5.79
CA LYS A 56 -6.57 -12.47 -6.81
C LYS A 56 -7.29 -13.69 -6.23
N GLU A 57 -6.89 -14.17 -5.05
CA GLU A 57 -7.63 -15.22 -4.33
C GLU A 57 -8.87 -14.67 -3.59
N GLY A 58 -8.84 -13.38 -3.19
CA GLY A 58 -9.92 -12.74 -2.43
C GLY A 58 -10.95 -11.93 -3.22
N TYR A 59 -10.73 -11.66 -4.52
CA TYR A 59 -11.64 -10.92 -5.41
C TYR A 59 -12.28 -11.82 -6.48
N PHE A 60 -12.75 -13.00 -6.09
CA PHE A 60 -13.94 -13.57 -6.72
C PHE A 60 -15.20 -12.96 -6.08
N TYR A 61 -15.32 -11.63 -6.16
CA TYR A 61 -16.51 -10.81 -5.88
C TYR A 61 -16.13 -9.42 -6.43
N GLU A 62 -16.61 -8.91 -7.56
CA GLU A 62 -17.66 -9.28 -8.53
C GLU A 62 -17.10 -9.08 -9.95
#